data_AF-A0A7G9GXR9-F1
#
_entry.id   AF-A0A7G9GXR9-F1
#
_cell.length_a   1.000
_cell.length_b   1.000
_cell.length_c   1.000
_cell.angle_alpha   90.00
_cell.angle_beta   90.00
_cell.angle_gamma   90.00
#
_symmetry.space_group_name_H-M   'P 1'
#
loop_
_entity.id
_entity.type
_entity.pdbx_description
1 polymer ?
#
loop_
_entity_poly.entity_id
_entity_poly.type
_entity_poly.pdbx_seq_one_letter_code
_entity_poly.pdbx_strand_id
1 'polypeptide(L)'
;MKRVGLLIGIATILCTVHVIMLLKVSRREKVLKETIAHMEMLEKDVERKEMEYDTMLDLEKIGKEMTEKKGMTISQKINFFQINE
;
A
#
# COMPACT_ATOMS: atom_id res chain seq x y z
N MET A 1 22.69 -37.00 42.96
CA MET A 1 23.45 -36.06 42.10
C MET A 1 23.28 -36.33 40.60
N LYS A 2 23.52 -37.55 40.07
CA LYS A 2 23.39 -37.86 38.62
C LYS A 2 22.01 -37.53 38.00
N ARG A 3 20.90 -37.79 38.71
CA ARG A 3 19.53 -37.49 38.24
C ARG A 3 19.20 -35.99 38.20
N VAL A 4 19.84 -35.20 39.06
CA VAL A 4 19.64 -33.74 39.12
C VAL A 4 20.33 -33.06 37.93
N GLY A 5 21.55 -33.49 37.58
CA GLY A 5 22.25 -33.01 36.39
C GLY A 5 21.49 -33.29 35.08
N LEU A 6 20.83 -34.46 34.97
CA LEU A 6 20.00 -34.81 33.82
C LEU A 6 18.80 -33.86 33.67
N LEU A 7 18.09 -33.57 34.77
CA LEU A 7 16.93 -32.67 34.75
C LEU A 7 17.33 -31.24 34.37
N ILE A 8 18.47 -30.76 34.88
CA ILE A 8 19.00 -29.44 34.52
C ILE A 8 19.36 -29.39 33.03
N GLY A 9 19.98 -30.44 32.49
CA GLY A 9 20.30 -30.53 31.07
C GLY A 9 19.06 -30.53 30.17
N ILE A 10 17.99 -31.22 30.56
CA ILE A 10 16.72 -31.20 29.80
C ILE A 10 16.09 -29.81 29.86
N ALA A 11 16.08 -29.18 31.04
CA ALA A 11 15.52 -27.84 31.22
C ALA A 11 16.24 -26.78 30.36
N THR A 12 17.57 -26.81 30.28
CA THR A 12 18.33 -25.86 29.46
C THR A 12 18.06 -26.06 27.96
N ILE A 13 17.93 -27.30 27.51
CA ILE A 13 17.58 -27.60 26.10
C ILE A 13 16.18 -27.07 25.78
N LEU A 14 15.20 -27.32 26.64
CA LEU A 14 13.83 -26.82 26.43
C LEU A 14 13.78 -25.28 26.38
N CYS A 15 14.49 -24.60 27.29
CA CYS A 15 14.58 -23.15 27.29
C CYS A 15 15.21 -22.59 26.01
N THR A 16 16.32 -23.18 25.54
CA THR A 16 17.00 -22.70 24.33
C THR A 16 16.14 -22.89 23.08
N VAL A 17 15.48 -24.05 22.94
CA VAL A 17 14.53 -24.30 21.83
C VAL A 17 13.38 -23.30 21.87
N HIS A 18 12.82 -23.04 23.06
CA HIS A 18 11.71 -22.10 23.20
C HIS A 18 12.11 -20.67 22.79
N VAL A 19 13.27 -20.19 23.24
CA VAL A 19 13.77 -18.86 22.87
C VAL A 19 14.02 -18.75 21.36
N ILE A 20 14.62 -19.77 20.74
CA ILE A 20 14.85 -19.79 19.28
C ILE A 20 13.52 -19.76 18.52
N MET A 21 12.52 -20.50 19.00
CA MET A 21 11.19 -20.52 18.39
C MET A 21 10.51 -19.15 18.48
N LEU A 22 10.53 -18.51 19.65
CA LEU A 22 9.97 -17.18 19.86
C LEU A 22 10.62 -16.14 18.93
N LEU A 23 11.95 -16.16 18.80
CA LEU A 23 12.67 -15.27 17.89
C LEU A 23 12.28 -15.48 16.42
N LYS A 24 12.07 -16.74 16.00
CA LYS A 24 11.63 -17.05 14.64
C LYS A 24 10.20 -16.57 14.38
N VAL A 25 9.29 -16.80 15.32
CA VAL A 25 7.89 -16.35 15.21
C VAL A 25 7.84 -14.82 15.15
N SER A 26 8.50 -14.13 16.08
CA SER A 26 8.53 -12.66 16.11
C SER A 26 9.10 -12.03 14.84
N ARG A 27 10.16 -12.61 14.27
CA ARG A 27 10.69 -12.16 12.97
C ARG A 27 9.69 -12.35 11.84
N ARG A 28 8.98 -13.49 11.81
CA ARG A 28 7.96 -13.75 10.78
C ARG A 28 6.77 -12.82 10.93
N GLU A 29 6.32 -12.55 12.15
CA GLU A 29 5.25 -11.58 12.42
C GLU A 29 5.62 -10.17 11.95
N LYS A 30 6.87 -9.75 12.20
CA LYS A 30 7.36 -8.46 11.72
C LYS A 30 7.32 -8.36 10.19
N VAL A 31 7.88 -9.36 9.50
CA VAL A 31 7.89 -9.41 8.03
C VAL A 31 6.46 -9.47 7.49
N LEU A 32 5.57 -10.24 8.13
CA LEU A 32 4.17 -10.32 7.72
C LEU A 32 3.47 -8.96 7.84
N LYS A 33 3.69 -8.24 8.95
CA LYS A 33 3.10 -6.92 9.16
C LYS A 33 3.62 -5.90 8.14
N GLU A 34 4.91 -5.91 7.85
CA GLU A 34 5.50 -5.05 6.82
C GLU A 34 4.95 -5.38 5.43
N THR A 35 4.78 -6.67 5.13
CA THR A 35 4.22 -7.13 3.85
C THR A 35 2.77 -6.69 3.69
N ILE A 36 1.94 -6.84 4.72
CA ILE A 36 0.54 -6.39 4.71
C ILE A 36 0.46 -4.89 4.46
N ALA A 37 1.24 -4.09 5.20
CA ALA A 37 1.24 -2.64 5.02
C ALA A 37 1.68 -2.23 3.60
N HIS A 38 2.63 -2.95 3.02
CA HIS A 38 3.07 -2.71 1.64
C HIS A 38 1.99 -3.11 0.62
N MET A 39 1.25 -4.19 0.86
CA MET A 39 0.12 -4.61 0.00
C MET A 39 -1.02 -3.59 0.05
N GLU A 40 -1.40 -3.11 1.24
CA GLU A 40 -2.42 -2.05 1.39
C GLU A 40 -2.02 -0.77 0.65
N MET A 41 -0.74 -0.38 0.71
CA MET A 41 -0.23 0.78 0.00
C MET A 41 -0.34 0.60 -1.53
N LEU A 42 0.06 -0.57 -2.04
CA LEU A 42 -0.05 -0.90 -3.45
C LEU A 42 -1.49 -0.92 -3.94
N GLU A 43 -2.41 -1.50 -3.16
CA GLU A 43 -3.83 -1.55 -3.48
C GLU A 43 -4.41 -0.13 -3.63
N LYS A 44 -4.11 0.75 -2.67
CA LYS A 44 -4.51 2.16 -2.74
C LYS A 44 -3.90 2.89 -3.95
N ASP A 45 -2.66 2.59 -4.30
CA ASP A 45 -2.01 3.19 -5.46
C ASP A 45 -2.63 2.72 -6.78
N VAL A 46 -3.07 1.47 -6.86
CA VAL A 46 -3.82 0.93 -8.00
C VAL A 46 -5.18 1.60 -8.10
N GLU A 47 -5.94 1.67 -7.01
CA GLU A 47 -7.24 2.33 -6.96
C GLU A 47 -7.14 3.80 -7.41
N ARG A 48 -6.11 4.53 -6.94
CA ARG A 48 -5.87 5.91 -7.38
C ARG A 48 -5.65 6.00 -8.89
N LYS A 49 -4.86 5.09 -9.46
CA LYS A 49 -4.57 5.09 -10.90
C LYS A 49 -5.79 4.71 -11.74
N GLU A 50 -6.64 3.80 -11.25
CA GLU A 50 -7.91 3.50 -11.91
C GLU A 50 -8.81 4.73 -11.95
N MET A 51 -8.97 5.45 -10.83
CA MET A 51 -9.75 6.69 -10.80
C MET A 51 -9.19 7.78 -11.73
N GLU A 52 -7.87 7.95 -11.76
CA GLU A 52 -7.21 8.90 -12.67
C GLU A 52 -7.46 8.54 -14.14
N TYR A 53 -7.40 7.25 -14.47
CA TYR A 53 -7.65 6.76 -15.83
C TYR A 53 -9.11 6.94 -16.25
N ASP A 54 -10.06 6.57 -15.39
CA ASP A 54 -11.49 6.76 -15.63
C ASP A 54 -11.83 8.25 -15.82
N THR A 55 -11.26 9.11 -14.98
CA THR A 55 -11.42 10.57 -15.12
C THR A 55 -10.88 11.05 -16.47
N MET A 56 -9.73 10.54 -16.91
CA MET A 56 -9.14 10.92 -18.19
C MET A 56 -10.03 10.46 -19.37
N LEU A 57 -10.58 9.24 -19.31
CA LEU A 57 -11.52 8.74 -20.31
C LEU A 57 -12.80 9.57 -20.36
N ASP A 58 -13.34 9.95 -19.21
CA ASP A 58 -14.52 10.82 -19.13
C ASP A 58 -14.22 12.20 -19.73
N LEU A 59 -13.06 12.79 -19.43
CA LEU A 59 -12.63 14.05 -20.03
C LEU A 59 -12.46 13.94 -21.55
N GLU A 60 -11.88 12.84 -22.05
CA GLU A 60 -11.75 12.58 -23.49
C GLU A 60 -13.12 12.49 -24.16
N LYS A 61 -14.06 11.78 -23.53
CA LYS A 61 -15.44 11.63 -24.01
C LYS A 61 -16.18 12.97 -24.03
N ILE A 62 -16.05 13.77 -22.97
CA ILE A 62 -16.60 15.13 -22.91
C ILE A 62 -15.98 16.00 -24.01
N GLY A 63 -14.66 15.93 -24.21
CA GLY A 63 -13.96 16.65 -25.27
C GLY A 63 -14.51 16.33 -26.65
N LYS A 64 -14.64 15.05 -26.98
CA LYS A 64 -15.23 14.60 -28.25
C LYS A 64 -16.67 15.09 -28.40
N GLU A 65 -17.50 14.98 -27.37
CA GLU A 65 -18.89 15.46 -27.45
C GLU A 65 -18.97 16.98 -27.65
N MET A 66 -18.12 17.75 -26.99
CA MET A 66 -18.07 19.20 -27.12
C MET A 66 -17.60 19.64 -28.51
N THR A 67 -16.60 18.97 -29.08
CA THR A 67 -16.11 19.27 -30.43
C THR A 67 -17.05 18.79 -31.53
N GLU A 68 -17.56 17.56 -31.45
CA GLU A 68 -18.36 16.94 -32.51
C GLU A 68 -19.83 17.38 -32.49
N LYS A 69 -20.48 17.45 -31.32
CA LYS A 69 -21.91 17.81 -31.24
C LYS A 69 -22.16 19.30 -31.07
N LYS A 70 -21.27 20.00 -30.36
CA LYS A 70 -21.45 21.43 -30.04
C LYS A 70 -20.54 22.36 -30.85
N GLY A 71 -19.63 21.82 -31.66
CA GLY A 71 -18.71 22.61 -32.48
C GLY A 71 -17.74 23.47 -31.65
N MET A 72 -17.53 23.12 -30.38
CA MET A 72 -16.69 23.89 -29.45
C MET A 72 -15.23 23.45 -29.54
N THR A 73 -14.32 24.42 -29.65
CA THR A 73 -12.87 24.21 -29.60
C THR A 73 -12.34 24.51 -28.20
N ILE A 74 -11.45 23.65 -27.70
CA ILE A 74 -10.76 23.89 -26.41
C ILE A 74 -9.90 25.15 -26.57
N SER A 75 -10.19 26.19 -25.79
CA SER A 75 -9.43 27.44 -25.80
C SER A 75 -8.00 27.19 -25.33
N GLN A 76 -7.01 27.54 -26.16
CA GLN A 76 -5.59 27.49 -25.77
C GLN A 76 -5.13 28.70 -24.94
N LYS A 77 -6.03 29.66 -24.66
CA LYS A 77 -5.75 30.84 -23.82
C LYS A 77 -6.46 30.72 -22.48
N ILE A 78 -5.68 30.74 -21.40
CA ILE A 78 -6.16 30.98 -20.04
C ILE A 78 -6.25 32.49 -19.86
N ASN A 79 -7.46 33.03 -19.72
CA ASN A 79 -7.67 34.45 -19.43
C ASN A 79 -7.73 34.63 -17.90
N PHE A 80 -6.71 35.25 -17.33
CA PHE A 80 -6.74 35.68 -15.93
C PHE A 80 -7.55 36.98 -15.85
N PHE A 81 -8.60 36.98 -15.03
CA PHE A 81 -9.31 38.20 -14.67
C PHE A 81 -8.84 38.64 -13.28
N GLN A 82 -8.22 39.81 -13.21
CA GLN A 82 -7.93 40.47 -11.93
C GLN A 82 -9.22 41.14 -11.46
N ILE A 83 -9.78 40.64 -10.35
CA ILE A 83 -10.88 41.33 -9.66
C ILE A 83 -10.22 42.39 -8.78
N ASN A 84 -10.45 43.66 -9.09
CA ASN A 84 -10.08 44.76 -8.20
C ASN A 84 -11.23 44.97 -7.21
N GLU A 85 -10.92 44.97 -5.90
CA GLU A 85 -11.81 45.45 -4.84
C GLU A 85 -12.07 46.96 -4.97
#